data_AF-A0A348V3N2-F1
#
_entry.id   AF-A0A348V3N2-F1
#
_cell.length_a   1.000
_cell.length_b   1.000
_cell.length_c   1.000
_cell.angle_alpha   90.00
_cell.angle_beta   90.00
_cell.angle_gamma   90.00
#
_symmetry.space_group_name_H-M   'P 1'
#
loop_
_entity.id
_entity.type
_entity.pdbx_description
1 polymer ?
#
loop_
_entity_poly.entity_id
_entity_poly.type
_entity_poly.pdbx_seq_one_letter_code
_entity_poly.pdbx_strand_id
1 'polypeptide(L)'
;MKIKKILNFLALFFLVFSFSGLAQEKFSGNSLLDDLARLKNYQRKRISSYDRSGKNSDALKIQPGETAELARIEGAGIIKHIWITVSCPDPMIRRNAVLRMYWDGEKNPSVECPLGDFFGQGW
;
A
#
# COMPACT_ATOMS: atom_id res chain seq x y z
N MET A 1 11.90 -35.30 57.65
CA MET A 1 12.07 -33.84 57.37
C MET A 1 12.69 -33.53 56.00
N LYS A 2 13.60 -34.38 55.46
CA LYS A 2 14.27 -34.14 54.15
C LYS A 2 13.34 -34.27 52.93
N ILE A 3 12.44 -35.26 52.90
CA ILE A 3 11.53 -35.52 51.76
C ILE A 3 10.49 -34.41 51.57
N LYS A 4 9.86 -33.91 52.65
CA LYS A 4 8.93 -32.77 52.57
C LYS A 4 9.59 -31.50 52.04
N LYS A 5 10.86 -31.25 52.41
CA LYS A 5 11.62 -30.10 51.87
C LYS A 5 11.90 -30.25 50.38
N ILE A 6 12.22 -31.46 49.91
CA ILE A 6 12.42 -31.75 48.48
C ILE A 6 11.10 -31.59 47.70
N LEU A 7 9.99 -32.11 48.22
CA LEU A 7 8.68 -31.94 47.59
C LEU A 7 8.27 -30.47 47.49
N ASN A 8 8.48 -29.69 48.55
CA ASN A 8 8.18 -28.26 48.55
C ASN A 8 9.09 -27.49 47.58
N PHE A 9 10.35 -27.89 47.45
CA PHE A 9 11.29 -27.28 46.49
C PHE A 9 10.89 -27.59 45.05
N LEU A 10 10.50 -28.83 44.74
CA LEU A 10 10.02 -29.22 43.42
C LEU A 10 8.71 -28.53 43.06
N ALA A 11 7.77 -28.40 44.02
CA ALA A 11 6.53 -27.67 43.81
C ALA A 11 6.78 -26.18 43.54
N LEU A 12 7.69 -25.55 44.27
CA LEU A 12 8.07 -24.15 44.04
C LEU A 12 8.78 -23.98 42.70
N PHE A 13 9.66 -24.91 42.33
CA PHE A 13 10.33 -24.89 41.03
C PHE A 13 9.32 -25.02 39.88
N PHE A 14 8.36 -25.95 39.97
CA PHE A 14 7.30 -26.10 38.98
C PHE A 14 6.40 -24.85 38.89
N LEU A 15 6.10 -24.23 40.03
CA LEU A 15 5.29 -23.01 40.09
C LEU A 15 6.00 -21.83 39.42
N VAL A 16 7.29 -21.65 39.68
CA VAL A 16 8.11 -20.59 39.06
C VAL A 16 8.30 -20.85 37.57
N PHE A 17 8.55 -22.10 37.16
CA PHE A 17 8.74 -22.47 35.75
C PHE A 17 7.45 -22.29 34.92
N SER A 18 6.29 -22.59 35.52
CA SER A 18 4.98 -22.37 34.89
C SER A 18 4.67 -20.88 34.70
N PHE A 19 5.17 -20.03 35.61
CA PHE A 19 5.01 -18.57 35.50
C PHE A 19 5.88 -17.97 34.39
N SER A 20 7.08 -18.50 34.16
CA SER A 20 7.97 -18.07 33.08
C SER A 20 7.38 -18.34 31.68
N GLY A 21 6.60 -19.41 31.51
CA GLY A 21 5.90 -19.69 30.24
C GLY A 21 4.73 -18.73 29.94
N LEU A 22 4.16 -18.10 30.97
CA LEU A 22 3.12 -17.08 30.83
C LEU A 22 3.69 -15.66 30.67
N ALA A 23 4.96 -15.45 31.03
CA ALA A 23 5.66 -14.17 30.90
C ALA A 23 6.26 -13.91 29.52
N GLN A 24 6.16 -14.86 28.58
CA GLN A 24 6.50 -14.60 27.20
C GLN A 24 5.39 -13.75 26.59
N GLU A 25 5.62 -12.44 26.48
CA GLU A 25 4.80 -11.61 25.60
C GLU A 25 4.75 -12.28 24.24
N LYS A 26 3.54 -12.65 23.79
CA LYS A 26 3.32 -12.93 22.37
C LYS A 26 3.81 -11.68 21.64
N PHE A 27 4.82 -11.84 20.80
CA PHE A 27 5.24 -10.80 19.87
C PHE A 27 3.97 -10.16 19.28
N SER A 28 3.71 -8.92 19.67
CA SER A 28 2.55 -8.17 19.22
C SER A 28 2.77 -7.95 17.74
N GLY A 29 2.19 -8.82 16.91
CA GLY A 29 2.23 -8.81 15.44
C GLY A 29 1.52 -7.61 14.81
N ASN A 30 1.58 -6.45 15.45
CA ASN A 30 0.88 -5.22 15.12
C ASN A 30 1.84 -4.10 14.64
N SER A 31 3.13 -4.38 14.49
CA SER A 31 4.06 -3.44 13.85
C SER A 31 3.90 -3.48 12.33
N LEU A 32 4.11 -2.32 11.69
CA LEU A 32 4.10 -2.14 10.23
C LEU A 32 4.99 -3.16 9.49
N LEU A 33 6.01 -3.70 10.16
CA LEU A 33 7.02 -4.57 9.56
C LEU A 33 6.76 -6.07 9.73
N ASP A 34 5.86 -6.46 10.65
CA ASP A 34 5.69 -7.85 11.09
C ASP A 34 5.21 -8.78 9.98
N ASP A 35 4.60 -8.18 8.96
CA ASP A 35 3.94 -8.84 7.86
C ASP A 35 4.76 -8.82 6.57
N LEU A 36 5.96 -8.21 6.57
CA LEU A 36 6.79 -8.06 5.38
C LEU A 36 7.33 -9.40 4.87
N ALA A 37 7.77 -10.28 5.77
CA ALA A 37 8.34 -11.58 5.41
C ALA A 37 7.27 -12.67 5.19
N ARG A 38 5.99 -12.36 5.46
CA ARG A 38 4.90 -13.32 5.28
C ARG A 38 4.48 -13.40 3.83
N LEU A 39 4.34 -14.62 3.32
CA LEU A 39 3.76 -14.86 2.00
C LEU A 39 2.35 -14.30 1.92
N LYS A 40 2.04 -13.70 0.78
CA LYS A 40 0.75 -13.06 0.50
C LYS A 40 0.02 -13.81 -0.60
N ASN A 41 -1.30 -13.82 -0.51
CA ASN A 41 -2.21 -14.52 -1.43
C ASN A 41 -2.78 -13.59 -2.52
N TYR A 42 -2.09 -12.51 -2.85
CA TYR A 42 -2.48 -11.57 -3.90
C TYR A 42 -1.35 -11.41 -4.92
N GLN A 43 -1.70 -10.88 -6.10
CA GLN A 43 -0.73 -10.61 -7.17
C GLN A 43 -0.53 -9.11 -7.36
N ARG A 44 0.73 -8.71 -7.55
CA ARG A 44 1.07 -7.33 -7.92
C ARG A 44 0.92 -7.15 -9.43
N LYS A 45 0.19 -6.12 -9.84
CA LYS A 45 0.12 -5.65 -11.22
C LYS A 45 0.62 -4.21 -11.32
N ARG A 46 1.01 -3.77 -12.52
CA ARG A 46 1.40 -2.39 -12.82
C ARG A 46 0.94 -2.03 -14.23
N ILE A 47 0.33 -0.86 -14.35
CA ILE A 47 0.07 -0.18 -15.62
C ILE A 47 0.93 1.08 -15.60
N SER A 48 1.60 1.38 -16.72
CA SER A 48 2.44 2.56 -16.84
C SER A 48 2.46 3.07 -18.28
N SER A 49 3.04 4.25 -18.49
CA SER A 49 3.23 4.88 -19.79
C SER A 49 4.33 4.25 -20.65
N TYR A 50 4.79 3.03 -20.32
CA TYR A 50 5.94 2.44 -21.00
C TYR A 50 5.68 2.24 -22.50
N ASP A 51 6.75 2.34 -23.27
CA ASP A 51 6.74 2.12 -24.70
C ASP A 51 6.56 0.63 -24.99
N ARG A 52 5.41 0.28 -25.56
CA ARG A 52 5.04 -1.10 -25.88
C ARG A 52 5.88 -1.69 -27.01
N SER A 53 6.61 -0.86 -27.77
CA SER A 53 7.60 -1.32 -28.74
C SER A 53 8.94 -1.73 -28.12
N GLY A 54 9.13 -1.48 -26.81
CA GLY A 54 10.38 -1.75 -26.10
C GLY A 54 11.47 -0.68 -26.31
N LYS A 55 11.12 0.48 -26.89
CA LYS A 55 12.00 1.65 -27.00
C LYS A 55 11.83 2.55 -25.76
N ASN A 56 12.17 3.84 -25.89
CA ASN A 56 12.27 4.79 -24.78
C ASN A 56 11.23 5.93 -24.85
N SER A 57 10.15 5.76 -25.62
CA SER A 57 9.06 6.74 -25.66
C SER A 57 8.05 6.50 -24.52
N ASP A 58 8.55 6.43 -23.28
CA ASP A 58 7.80 5.99 -22.09
C ASP A 58 6.86 7.06 -21.50
N ALA A 59 6.11 7.76 -22.34
CA ALA A 59 5.18 8.82 -21.97
C ALA A 59 3.91 8.81 -22.81
N LEU A 60 2.80 9.22 -22.21
CA LEU A 60 1.55 9.49 -22.92
C LEU A 60 1.52 10.97 -23.34
N LYS A 61 1.18 11.23 -24.61
CA LYS A 61 0.97 12.60 -25.12
C LYS A 61 -0.53 12.89 -25.12
N ILE A 62 -0.90 14.04 -24.57
CA ILE A 62 -2.30 14.49 -24.45
C ILE A 62 -2.33 15.93 -24.97
N GLN A 63 -3.16 16.21 -25.98
CA GLN A 63 -3.29 17.56 -26.52
C GLN A 63 -4.20 18.44 -25.65
N PRO A 64 -4.16 19.77 -25.80
CA PRO A 64 -5.07 20.66 -25.10
C PRO A 64 -6.54 20.28 -25.32
N GLY A 65 -7.29 20.14 -24.22
CA GLY A 65 -8.71 19.76 -24.25
C GLY A 65 -8.97 18.25 -24.42
N GLU A 66 -7.95 17.44 -24.69
CA GLU A 66 -8.12 16.00 -24.78
C GLU A 66 -8.22 15.34 -23.40
N THR A 67 -8.91 14.21 -23.37
CA THR A 67 -8.93 13.29 -22.24
C THR A 67 -8.30 11.98 -22.68
N ALA A 68 -7.41 11.44 -21.85
CA ALA A 68 -6.78 10.16 -22.11
C ALA A 68 -6.98 9.20 -20.93
N GLU A 69 -7.20 7.93 -21.23
CA GLU A 69 -7.32 6.88 -20.22
C GLU A 69 -5.91 6.42 -19.78
N LEU A 70 -5.56 6.69 -18.52
CA LEU A 70 -4.26 6.28 -17.96
C LEU A 70 -4.23 4.79 -17.60
N ALA A 71 -5.34 4.26 -17.09
CA ALA A 71 -5.48 2.88 -16.68
C ALA A 71 -6.95 2.45 -16.72
N ARG A 72 -7.18 1.22 -17.21
CA ARG A 72 -8.43 0.48 -17.08
C ARG A 72 -8.13 -0.86 -16.44
N ILE A 73 -8.77 -1.13 -15.31
CA ILE A 73 -8.51 -2.29 -14.47
C ILE A 73 -9.84 -3.02 -14.29
N GLU A 74 -9.88 -4.28 -14.70
CA GLU A 74 -11.05 -5.14 -14.52
C GLU A 74 -10.89 -6.01 -13.28
N GLY A 75 -12.00 -6.20 -12.56
CA GLY A 75 -12.07 -7.02 -11.34
C GLY A 75 -11.64 -6.30 -10.07
N ALA A 76 -11.67 -7.02 -8.96
CA ALA A 76 -11.37 -6.47 -7.64
C ALA A 76 -9.86 -6.26 -7.43
N GLY A 77 -9.50 -5.18 -6.73
CA GLY A 77 -8.11 -4.87 -6.42
C GLY A 77 -7.96 -3.63 -5.54
N ILE A 78 -6.71 -3.27 -5.24
CA ILE A 78 -6.37 -2.07 -4.46
C ILE A 78 -5.22 -1.35 -5.17
N ILE A 79 -5.41 -0.08 -5.50
CA ILE A 79 -4.31 0.79 -5.93
C ILE A 79 -3.57 1.26 -4.68
N LYS A 80 -2.32 0.80 -4.53
CA LYS A 80 -1.45 1.15 -3.39
C LYS A 80 -0.44 2.25 -3.70
N HIS A 81 -0.19 2.53 -4.98
CA HIS A 81 0.86 3.46 -5.40
C HIS A 81 0.51 4.05 -6.77
N ILE A 82 0.56 5.38 -6.86
CA ILE A 82 0.43 6.16 -8.09
C ILE A 82 1.64 7.08 -8.16
N TRP A 83 2.28 7.14 -9.33
CA TRP A 83 3.36 8.07 -9.62
C TRP A 83 3.09 8.72 -10.97
N ILE A 84 3.19 10.05 -11.02
CA ILE A 84 2.99 10.86 -12.21
C ILE A 84 4.04 11.97 -12.23
N THR A 85 4.63 12.19 -13.41
CA THR A 85 5.37 13.41 -13.74
C THR A 85 4.83 13.95 -15.06
N VAL A 86 4.90 15.27 -15.25
CA VAL A 86 4.36 15.93 -16.44
C VAL A 86 5.43 16.85 -17.01
N SER A 87 5.65 16.74 -18.33
CA SER A 87 6.45 17.69 -19.09
C SER A 87 5.51 18.45 -20.02
N CYS A 88 5.24 19.71 -19.68
CA CYS A 88 4.36 20.58 -20.45
C CYS A 88 4.89 22.02 -20.37
N PRO A 89 4.84 22.80 -21.47
CA PRO A 89 5.19 24.22 -21.44
C PRO A 89 4.23 25.09 -20.60
N ASP A 90 3.00 24.63 -20.37
CA ASP A 90 2.02 25.38 -19.56
C ASP A 90 2.49 25.44 -18.09
N PRO A 91 2.80 26.63 -17.55
CA PRO A 91 3.27 26.77 -16.18
C PRO A 91 2.20 26.35 -15.16
N MET A 92 0.92 26.39 -15.54
CA MET A 92 -0.22 26.03 -14.69
C MET A 92 -0.73 24.60 -14.97
N ILE A 93 0.06 23.75 -15.63
CA ILE A 93 -0.38 22.39 -16.01
C ILE A 93 -0.87 21.55 -14.82
N ARG A 94 -0.28 21.73 -13.62
CA ARG A 94 -0.73 21.03 -12.41
C ARG A 94 -2.14 21.44 -11.98
N ARG A 95 -2.57 22.65 -12.31
CA ARG A 95 -3.92 23.15 -12.06
C ARG A 95 -4.89 22.85 -13.20
N ASN A 96 -4.40 22.89 -14.43
CA ASN A 96 -5.21 22.77 -15.65
C ASN A 96 -5.45 21.32 -16.06
N ALA A 97 -4.56 20.39 -15.72
CA ALA A 97 -4.80 18.97 -15.89
C ALA A 97 -5.70 18.45 -14.75
N VAL A 98 -6.79 17.77 -15.10
CA VAL A 98 -7.74 17.19 -14.13
C VAL A 98 -7.57 15.68 -14.12
N LEU A 99 -7.37 15.11 -12.92
CA LEU A 99 -7.35 13.67 -12.69
C LEU A 99 -8.75 13.19 -12.33
N ARG A 100 -9.22 12.15 -13.04
CA ARG A 100 -10.51 11.50 -12.79
C ARG A 100 -10.33 10.02 -12.50
N MET A 101 -11.02 9.51 -11.49
CA MET A 101 -11.09 8.08 -11.18
C MET A 101 -12.54 7.64 -11.01
N TYR A 102 -12.84 6.45 -11.53
CA TYR A 102 -14.17 5.86 -11.56
C TYR A 102 -14.09 4.45 -10.99
N TRP A 103 -15.00 4.09 -10.09
CA TRP A 103 -15.05 2.76 -9.47
C TRP A 103 -16.31 2.01 -9.90
N ASP A 104 -16.20 0.68 -10.01
CA ASP A 104 -17.36 -0.22 -10.13
C ASP A 104 -18.37 0.12 -11.24
N GLY A 105 -17.90 0.70 -12.35
CA GLY A 105 -18.73 1.04 -13.52
C GLY A 105 -19.60 2.28 -13.35
N GLU A 106 -19.32 3.13 -12.35
CA GLU A 106 -20.05 4.37 -12.14
C GLU A 106 -19.89 5.37 -13.31
N LYS A 107 -20.93 6.18 -13.53
CA LYS A 107 -20.93 7.20 -14.60
C LYS A 107 -20.22 8.50 -14.18
N ASN A 108 -20.28 8.84 -12.90
CA ASN A 108 -19.69 10.06 -12.34
C ASN A 108 -18.40 9.71 -11.61
N PRO A 109 -17.32 10.49 -11.74
CA PRO A 109 -16.07 10.17 -11.08
C PRO A 109 -16.18 10.31 -9.56
N SER A 110 -15.74 9.30 -8.81
CA SER A 110 -15.56 9.38 -7.35
C SER A 110 -14.37 10.26 -6.93
N VAL A 111 -13.38 10.42 -7.81
CA VAL A 111 -12.28 11.38 -7.63
C VAL A 111 -12.24 12.28 -8.86
N GLU A 112 -12.41 13.59 -8.68
CA GLU A 112 -12.22 14.60 -9.72
C GLU A 112 -11.58 15.84 -9.11
N CYS A 113 -10.32 16.10 -9.46
CA CYS A 113 -9.59 17.27 -8.96
C CYS A 113 -8.41 17.63 -9.89
N PRO A 114 -7.89 18.86 -9.79
CA PRO A 114 -6.62 19.21 -10.43
C PRO A 114 -5.51 18.24 -10.03
N LEU A 115 -4.62 17.91 -10.98
CA LEU A 115 -3.55 16.95 -10.77
C LEU A 115 -2.62 17.36 -9.62
N GLY A 116 -2.27 18.63 -9.52
CA GLY A 116 -1.45 19.18 -8.45
C GLY A 116 -2.10 19.02 -7.08
N ASP A 117 -3.37 19.41 -6.96
CA ASP A 117 -4.15 19.33 -5.72
C ASP A 117 -4.19 17.90 -5.17
N PHE A 118 -4.38 16.89 -6.04
CA PHE A 118 -4.36 15.48 -5.64
C PHE A 118 -3.04 15.07 -4.96
N PHE A 119 -1.91 15.60 -5.44
CA PHE A 119 -0.57 15.30 -4.91
C PHE A 119 -0.07 16.34 -3.88
N GLY A 120 -0.96 17.21 -3.37
CA GLY A 120 -0.58 18.25 -2.39
C GLY A 120 0.35 19.33 -2.96
N GLN A 121 0.35 19.52 -4.27
CA GLN A 121 1.10 20.55 -4.98
C GLN A 121 0.13 21.63 -5.46
N GLY A 122 -0.25 22.53 -4.56
CA GLY A 122 -1.02 23.71 -4.94
C GLY A 122 -0.17 24.68 -5.77
N TRP A 123 -0.77 25.22 -6.83
CA TRP A 123 -0.21 26.24 -7.74
C TRP A 123 0.86 25.71 -8.72
#